data_AF-A0A314YSF9-F1
#
_entry.id   AF-A0A314YSF9-F1
#
_cell.length_a   1.000
_cell.length_b   1.000
_cell.length_c   1.000
_cell.angle_alpha   90.00
_cell.angle_beta   90.00
_cell.angle_gamma   90.00
#
_symmetry.space_group_name_H-M   'P 1'
#
loop_
_entity.id
_entity.type
_entity.pdbx_description
1 polymer ?
#
loop_
_entity_poly.entity_id
_entity_poly.type
_entity_poly.pdbx_seq_one_letter_code
_entity_poly.pdbx_strand_id
1 'polypeptide(L)'
;MKSKYQVEPRTEHYACMVDLLGRAGKVKEAVDVIKKMPLEADAIIWGALLGACKQHMKLDLAEVAAKKLTELEPNKAGPYVLLSIICIAG
;
A
#
# COMPACT_ATOMS: atom_id res chain seq x y z
N MET A 1 6.02 -7.32 -16.90
CA MET A 1 4.77 -8.07 -17.12
C MET A 1 4.19 -7.81 -18.51
N LYS A 2 3.92 -6.56 -18.91
CA LYS A 2 3.39 -6.27 -20.27
C LYS A 2 4.36 -6.58 -21.43
N SER A 3 5.62 -6.16 -21.33
CA SER A 3 6.59 -6.28 -22.44
C SER A 3 7.20 -7.67 -22.64
N LYS A 4 7.20 -8.52 -21.61
CA LYS A 4 7.87 -9.84 -21.62
C LYS A 4 6.92 -11.03 -21.70
N TYR A 5 5.70 -10.89 -21.16
CA TYR A 5 4.74 -11.99 -21.05
C TYR A 5 3.39 -11.68 -21.71
N GLN A 6 3.21 -10.50 -22.31
CA GLN A 6 1.94 -10.03 -22.90
C GLN A 6 0.73 -10.08 -21.95
N VAL A 7 0.97 -10.18 -20.64
CA VAL A 7 -0.09 -10.14 -19.63
C VAL A 7 -0.29 -8.69 -19.21
N GLU A 8 -1.52 -8.20 -19.37
CA GLU A 8 -1.93 -6.92 -18.80
C GLU A 8 -2.04 -7.05 -17.27
N PRO A 9 -1.22 -6.31 -16.50
CA PRO A 9 -1.28 -6.40 -15.05
C PRO A 9 -2.58 -5.79 -14.56
N ARG A 10 -3.39 -6.61 -13.90
CA ARG A 10 -4.57 -6.17 -13.15
C ARG A 10 -4.20 -5.72 -11.73
N THR A 11 -5.14 -5.07 -11.06
CA THR A 11 -5.02 -4.60 -9.67
C THR A 11 -4.51 -5.70 -8.73
N GLU A 12 -4.94 -6.95 -8.89
CA GLU A 12 -4.49 -8.06 -8.03
C GLU A 12 -2.97 -8.32 -8.14
N HIS A 13 -2.41 -8.15 -9.34
CA HIS A 13 -0.97 -8.36 -9.55
C HIS A 13 -0.15 -7.25 -8.88
N TYR A 14 -0.64 -6.01 -8.90
CA TYR A 14 -0.01 -4.90 -8.20
C TYR A 14 -0.09 -5.07 -6.68
N ALA A 15 -1.23 -5.52 -6.16
CA ALA A 15 -1.37 -5.85 -4.74
C ALA A 15 -0.35 -6.90 -4.29
N CYS A 16 -0.18 -7.97 -5.06
CA CYS A 16 0.85 -8.98 -4.80
C CYS A 16 2.27 -8.39 -4.84
N MET A 17 2.59 -7.54 -5.82
CA MET A 17 3.91 -6.91 -5.89
C MET A 17 4.19 -5.99 -4.69
N VAL A 18 3.21 -5.20 -4.28
CA VAL A 18 3.32 -4.30 -3.13
C VAL A 18 3.48 -5.08 -1.83
N ASP A 19 2.71 -6.15 -1.61
CA ASP A 19 2.86 -7.02 -0.43
C ASP A 19 4.24 -7.69 -0.39
N LEU A 20 4.70 -8.26 -1.50
CA LEU A 20 6.01 -8.92 -1.58
C LEU A 20 7.17 -7.95 -1.30
N LEU A 21 7.18 -6.78 -1.95
CA LEU A 21 8.19 -5.75 -1.73
C LEU A 21 8.12 -5.21 -0.30
N GLY A 22 6.91 -5.03 0.21
CA GLY A 22 6.64 -4.58 1.57
C GLY A 22 7.23 -5.51 2.61
N ARG A 23 6.95 -6.82 2.52
CA ARG A 23 7.50 -7.85 3.41
C ARG A 23 9.01 -7.96 3.34
N ALA A 24 9.60 -7.69 2.18
CA ALA A 24 11.05 -7.66 1.98
C ALA A 24 11.73 -6.37 2.51
N GLY A 25 10.99 -5.44 3.13
CA GLY A 25 11.52 -4.15 3.59
C GLY A 25 11.79 -3.14 2.49
N LYS A 26 11.46 -3.47 1.24
CA LYS A 26 11.62 -2.62 0.05
C LYS A 26 10.44 -1.67 -0.10
N VAL A 27 10.07 -0.98 0.98
CA VAL A 27 8.88 -0.11 1.06
C VAL A 27 8.91 1.01 0.00
N LYS A 28 10.08 1.58 -0.30
CA LYS A 28 10.22 2.59 -1.36
C LYS A 28 9.91 2.02 -2.76
N GLU A 29 10.37 0.80 -3.05
CA GLU A 29 10.06 0.12 -4.30
C GLU A 29 8.56 -0.20 -4.39
N ALA A 30 7.93 -0.57 -3.28
CA ALA A 30 6.48 -0.78 -3.21
C ALA A 30 5.70 0.51 -3.56
N VAL A 31 6.15 1.67 -3.07
CA VAL A 31 5.58 2.97 -3.45
C VAL A 31 5.78 3.27 -4.94
N ASP A 32 6.95 2.97 -5.50
CA ASP A 32 7.21 3.17 -6.92
C ASP A 32 6.33 2.29 -7.81
N VAL A 33 6.01 1.07 -7.37
CA VAL A 33 5.03 0.21 -8.05
C VAL A 33 3.67 0.90 -8.09
N ILE A 34 3.18 1.41 -6.97
CA ILE A 34 1.89 2.12 -6.87
C ILE A 34 1.86 3.34 -7.79
N LYS A 35 2.94 4.15 -7.80
CA LYS A 35 3.04 5.34 -8.66
C LYS A 35 3.06 5.04 -10.16
N LYS A 36 3.56 3.86 -10.54
CA LYS A 36 3.66 3.42 -11.95
C LYS A 36 2.41 2.67 -12.42
N MET A 37 1.43 2.46 -11.55
CA MET A 37 0.18 1.82 -11.95
C MET A 37 -0.54 2.70 -12.97
N PRO A 38 -1.06 2.11 -14.06
CA PRO A 38 -1.91 2.84 -15.02
C PRO A 38 -3.34 3.04 -14.49
N LEU A 39 -3.61 2.59 -13.27
CA LEU A 39 -4.91 2.55 -12.60
C LEU A 39 -4.73 3.11 -11.19
N GLU A 40 -5.79 3.69 -10.62
CA GLU A 40 -5.75 4.09 -9.21
C GLU A 40 -5.66 2.85 -8.29
N ALA A 41 -4.82 2.96 -7.27
CA ALA A 41 -4.66 1.92 -6.27
C ALA A 41 -5.87 1.87 -5.33
N ASP A 42 -6.38 0.66 -5.10
CA ASP A 42 -7.52 0.40 -4.23
C ASP A 42 -7.10 0.21 -2.76
N ALA A 43 -8.09 -0.02 -1.90
CA ALA A 43 -7.87 -0.20 -0.47
C ALA A 43 -6.98 -1.42 -0.14
N ILE A 44 -6.96 -2.45 -0.99
CA ILE A 44 -6.12 -3.63 -0.78
C ILE A 44 -4.66 -3.25 -0.94
N ILE A 45 -4.33 -2.50 -1.99
CA ILE A 45 -2.97 -2.05 -2.29
C ILE A 45 -2.45 -1.09 -1.22
N TRP A 46 -3.26 -0.10 -0.81
CA TRP A 46 -2.87 0.82 0.26
C TRP A 46 -2.76 0.12 1.62
N GLY A 47 -3.61 -0.87 1.89
CA GLY A 47 -3.52 -1.71 3.08
C GLY A 47 -2.21 -2.51 3.15
N ALA A 48 -1.81 -3.11 2.03
CA ALA A 48 -0.54 -3.82 1.92
C ALA A 48 0.66 -2.90 2.18
N LEU A 49 0.66 -1.69 1.59
CA LEU A 49 1.70 -0.69 1.84
C LEU A 49 1.73 -0.27 3.32
N LEU A 50 0.57 -0.03 3.93
CA LEU A 50 0.47 0.40 5.32
C LEU A 50 1.02 -0.66 6.29
N GLY A 51 0.69 -1.94 6.05
CA GLY A 51 1.25 -3.06 6.80
C GLY A 51 2.78 -3.11 6.71
N ALA A 52 3.34 -2.91 5.51
CA ALA A 52 4.77 -2.83 5.30
C ALA A 52 5.42 -1.64 6.01
N CYS A 53 4.79 -0.46 5.95
CA CYS A 53 5.27 0.74 6.63
C CYS A 53 5.31 0.54 8.15
N LYS A 54 4.30 -0.10 8.74
CA LYS A 54 4.26 -0.47 10.16
C LYS A 54 5.42 -1.40 10.53
N GLN A 55 5.64 -2.45 9.73
CA GLN A 55 6.68 -3.45 10.00
C GLN A 55 8.10 -2.87 9.93
N HIS A 56 8.32 -1.89 9.04
CA HIS A 56 9.64 -1.31 8.78
C HIS A 56 9.81 0.12 9.30
N MET A 57 8.93 0.57 10.20
CA MET A 57 8.95 1.89 10.85
C MET A 57 9.07 3.05 9.85
N LYS A 58 8.33 2.98 8.74
CA LYS A 58 8.28 4.04 7.71
C LYS A 58 7.08 4.96 7.96
N LEU A 59 7.15 5.75 9.03
CA LEU A 59 6.04 6.58 9.52
C LEU A 59 5.49 7.54 8.46
N ASP A 60 6.35 8.27 7.76
CA ASP A 60 5.93 9.22 6.70
C ASP A 60 5.09 8.56 5.61
N LEU A 61 5.47 7.34 5.20
CA LEU A 61 4.75 6.58 4.18
C LEU A 61 3.50 5.92 4.75
N ALA A 62 3.51 5.59 6.04
CA ALA A 62 2.37 5.05 6.75
C ALA A 62 1.22 6.07 6.82
N GLU A 63 1.53 7.34 7.11
CA GLU A 63 0.55 8.42 7.15
C GLU A 63 -0.12 8.61 5.78
N VAL A 64 0.66 8.63 4.70
CA VAL A 64 0.15 8.74 3.33
C VAL A 64 -0.79 7.57 3.00
N ALA A 65 -0.38 6.34 3.30
CA ALA A 65 -1.18 5.16 3.01
C ALA A 65 -2.48 5.13 3.83
N ALA A 66 -2.42 5.52 5.10
CA ALA A 66 -3.59 5.61 5.97
C ALA A 66 -4.58 6.69 5.50
N LYS A 67 -4.09 7.88 5.11
CA LYS A 67 -4.94 8.92 4.53
C LYS A 67 -5.66 8.45 3.28
N LYS A 68 -4.95 7.77 2.37
CA LYS A 68 -5.53 7.21 1.14
C LYS A 68 -6.58 6.14 1.43
N LEU A 69 -6.35 5.28 2.41
CA LEU A 69 -7.35 4.31 2.86
C LEU A 69 -8.61 4.97 3.42
N THR A 70 -8.46 6.04 4.19
CA THR A 70 -9.60 6.81 4.72
C THR A 70 -10.41 7.48 3.62
N GLU A 71 -9.76 7.99 2.57
CA GLU A 71 -10.43 8.56 1.39
C GLU A 71 -11.22 7.49 0.60
N LEU A 72 -10.66 6.28 0.47
CA LEU A 72 -11.26 5.18 -0.29
C LEU A 72 -12.39 4.46 0.46
N GLU A 73 -12.26 4.33 1.78
CA GLU A 73 -13.22 3.61 2.62
C GLU A 73 -13.68 4.46 3.81
N PRO A 74 -14.36 5.61 3.56
CA PRO A 74 -14.73 6.56 4.63
C PRO A 74 -15.65 5.95 5.68
N ASN A 75 -16.39 4.89 5.32
CA ASN A 75 -17.37 4.21 6.18
C ASN A 75 -16.83 2.92 6.84
N LYS A 76 -15.56 2.53 6.59
CA LYS A 76 -14.95 1.40 7.31
C LYS A 76 -14.06 1.92 8.43
N ALA A 77 -14.15 1.30 9.60
CA ALA A 77 -13.33 1.68 10.77
C ALA A 77 -11.84 1.26 10.63
N GLY A 78 -11.51 0.38 9.69
CA GLY A 78 -10.16 -0.20 9.51
C GLY A 78 -9.03 0.82 9.27
N PRO A 79 -9.19 1.78 8.33
CA PRO A 79 -8.21 2.85 8.09
C PRO A 79 -7.94 3.71 9.34
N TYR A 80 -8.99 4.05 10.09
CA TYR A 80 -8.90 4.84 11.32
C TYR A 80 -8.21 4.07 12.47
N VAL A 81 -8.46 2.76 12.60
CA VAL A 81 -7.80 1.90 13.59
C VAL A 81 -6.32 1.70 13.27
N LEU A 82 -5.95 1.57 11.99
CA LEU A 82 -4.55 1.47 11.59
C LEU A 82 -3.79 2.80 11.76
N LEU A 83 -4.43 3.95 11.45
CA LEU A 83 -3.87 5.27 11.73
C LEU A 83 -3.65 5.47 13.24
N SER A 84 -4.64 5.12 14.08
CA SER A 84 -4.52 5.26 15.52
C SER A 84 -3.42 4.36 16.11
N ILE A 85 -3.24 3.13 15.59
CA ILE A 85 -2.14 2.24 16.00
C ILE A 85 -0.77 2.84 15.68
N ILE A 86 -0.62 3.58 14.59
CA ILE A 86 0.64 4.24 14.24
C ILE A 86 0.89 5.46 15.14
N CYS A 87 -0.13 6.26 15.43
CA CYS A 87 -0.01 7.40 16.36
C CYS A 87 0.30 7.00 17.80
N ILE A 88 -0.10 5.80 18.26
CA ILE A 88 0.18 5.32 19.63
C ILE A 88 1.61 4.77 19.78
N ALA A 89 2.27 4.42 18.67
CA ALA A 89 3.59 3.79 18.67
C ALA A 89 4.78 4.76 18.48
N GLY A 90 4.52 6.07 18.39
CA GLY A 90 5.53 7.14 18.35
C GLY A 90 5.51 7.95 19.63
#